data_AF-A0A564Q7G5-F1
#
_entry.id   AF-A0A564Q7G5-F1
#
_cell.length_a   1.000
_cell.length_b   1.000
_cell.length_c   1.000
_cell.angle_alpha   90.00
_cell.angle_beta   90.00
_cell.angle_gamma   90.00
#
_symmetry.space_group_name_H-M   'P 1'
#
loop_
_entity.id
_entity.type
_entity.pdbx_description
1 polymer ?
#
loop_
_entity_poly.entity_id
_entity_poly.type
_entity_poly.pdbx_seq_one_letter_code
_entity_poly.pdbx_strand_id
1 'polypeptide(L)' 'MRIMRSSKERYVIDDDGNRIGVLIDIGDYHKILEELEELDSIRAYDEAKASDDEVIPYEKAIEEIPNGEVGR' A
#
# COMPACT_ATOMS: atom_id res chain seq x y z
N MET A 1 -18.24 19.10 18.54
CA MET A 1 -17.79 19.95 17.41
C MET A 1 -18.12 19.20 16.12
N ARG A 2 -18.92 19.75 15.21
CA ARG A 2 -19.27 19.12 13.93
C ARG A 2 -18.75 20.01 12.81
N ILE A 3 -17.84 19.50 12.00
CA ILE A 3 -17.40 20.18 10.77
C ILE A 3 -18.02 19.40 9.60
N MET A 4 -18.91 20.07 8.86
CA MET A 4 -19.50 19.58 7.61
C MET A 4 -18.58 19.92 6.44
N ARG A 5 -18.44 18.98 5.50
CA ARG A 5 -17.44 18.95 4.42
C ARG A 5 -17.48 20.16 3.47
N SER A 6 -16.29 20.62 3.09
CA SER A 6 -15.99 21.19 1.76
C SER A 6 -14.46 21.29 1.59
N SER A 7 -13.78 20.16 1.42
CA SER A 7 -12.32 20.17 1.23
C SER A 7 -12.01 20.44 -0.23
N LYS A 8 -11.90 21.72 -0.61
CA LYS A 8 -11.00 22.08 -1.71
C LYS A 8 -9.58 21.72 -1.24
N GLU A 9 -8.86 20.96 -2.05
CA GLU A 9 -7.44 20.63 -1.81
C GLU A 9 -6.67 21.90 -1.46
N ARG A 10 -5.94 21.87 -0.35
CA ARG A 10 -5.09 22.99 0.08
C ARG A 10 -3.65 22.65 -0.20
N TYR A 11 -2.97 23.47 -0.96
CA TYR A 11 -1.56 23.26 -1.29
C TYR A 11 -0.66 24.08 -0.38
N VAL A 12 0.49 23.51 -0.01
CA VAL A 12 1.62 24.24 0.57
C VAL A 12 2.47 24.73 -0.58
N ILE A 13 2.75 26.03 -0.60
CA ILE A 13 3.49 26.72 -1.66
C ILE A 13 4.82 27.21 -1.09
N ASP A 14 5.91 27.08 -1.84
CA ASP A 14 7.21 27.67 -1.50
C ASP A 14 7.28 29.16 -1.87
N ASP A 15 8.42 29.80 -1.60
CA ASP A 15 8.61 31.24 -1.87
C ASP A 15 8.60 31.57 -3.38
N ASP A 16 8.91 30.59 -4.23
CA ASP A 16 8.91 30.71 -5.70
C ASP A 16 7.52 30.46 -6.32
N GLY A 17 6.52 30.10 -5.51
CA GLY A 17 5.16 29.83 -5.97
C GLY A 17 4.89 28.37 -6.38
N ASN A 18 5.83 27.45 -6.15
CA ASN A 18 5.67 26.04 -6.48
C ASN A 18 4.87 25.29 -5.41
N ARG A 19 4.00 24.38 -5.84
CA ARG A 19 3.27 23.47 -4.94
C ARG A 19 4.21 22.37 -4.45
N ILE A 20 4.60 22.43 -3.19
CA ILE A 20 5.51 21.48 -2.56
C ILE A 20 4.80 20.49 -1.61
N GLY A 21 3.52 20.70 -1.34
CA GLY A 21 2.73 19.80 -0.51
C GLY A 21 1.23 19.98 -0.66
N VAL A 22 0.47 19.06 -0.09
CA VAL A 22 -1.00 19.11 -0.03
C VAL A 22 -1.47 18.74 1.37
N LEU A 23 -2.48 19.46 1.86
CA LEU A 23 -3.17 19.18 3.09
C LEU A 23 -4.50 18.52 2.74
N ILE A 24 -4.63 17.27 3.18
CA ILE A 24 -5.79 16.42 2.97
C ILE A 24 -6.42 16.04 4.32
N ASP A 25 -7.68 15.59 4.29
CA ASP A 25 -8.32 15.04 5.48
C ASP A 25 -7.65 13.72 5.87
N ILE A 26 -7.61 13.43 7.17
CA ILE A 26 -6.98 12.21 7.67
C ILE A 26 -7.68 10.94 7.17
N GLY A 27 -9.00 10.98 6.95
CA GLY A 27 -9.75 9.88 6.35
C GLY A 27 -9.38 9.65 4.90
N ASP A 28 -9.20 10.73 4.12
CA ASP A 28 -8.75 10.63 2.73
C ASP A 28 -7.31 10.09 2.67
N TYR A 29 -6.43 10.50 3.58
CA TYR A 29 -5.07 9.96 3.70
C TYR A 29 -5.07 8.44 3.96
N HIS A 30 -5.83 7.96 4.94
CA HIS A 30 -5.92 6.53 5.23
C HIS A 30 -6.50 5.74 4.06
N LYS A 31 -7.50 6.29 3.37
CA LYS A 31 -8.05 5.64 2.18
C LYS A 31 -7.01 5.48 1.07
N ILE A 32 -6.18 6.49 0.83
CA ILE A 32 -5.07 6.40 -0.14
C ILE A 32 -4.09 5.31 0.27
N LEU A 33 -3.75 5.20 1.56
CA LEU A 33 -2.85 4.15 2.04
C LEU A 33 -3.43 2.74 1.84
N GLU A 34 -4.71 2.55 2.12
CA GLU A 34 -5.41 1.27 1.93
C GLU A 34 -5.41 0.86 0.44
N GLU A 35 -5.72 1.80 -0.47
CA GLU A 35 -5.69 1.54 -1.91
C GLU A 35 -4.26 1.24 -2.43
N LEU A 36 -3.22 1.82 -1.81
CA LEU A 36 -1.83 1.51 -2.16
C LEU A 36 -1.42 0.10 -1.73
N GLU A 37 -1.86 -0.37 -0.55
CA GLU A 37 -1.60 -1.74 -0.08
C GLU A 37 -2.24 -2.79 -1.00
N GLU A 38 -3.46 -2.52 -1.47
CA GLU A 38 -4.13 -3.37 -2.46
C GLU A 38 -3.33 -3.41 -3.78
N LEU A 39 -2.85 -2.25 -4.25
CA LEU A 39 -2.05 -2.17 -5.47
C LEU A 39 -0.72 -2.92 -5.35
N ASP A 40 -0.06 -2.84 -4.20
CA ASP A 40 1.19 -3.58 -3.96
C ASP A 40 0.95 -5.10 -3.92
N SER A 41 -0.20 -5.54 -3.39
CA SER A 41 -0.60 -6.96 -3.43
C SER A 41 -0.81 -7.45 -4.87
N ILE A 42 -1.41 -6.62 -5.74
CA ILE A 42 -1.59 -6.94 -7.16
C ILE A 42 -0.22 -7.06 -7.86
N ARG A 43 0.70 -6.12 -7.60
CA ARG A 43 2.06 -6.16 -8.16
C ARG A 43 2.82 -7.40 -7.72
N ALA A 44 2.76 -7.75 -6.44
CA ALA A 44 3.39 -8.96 -5.91
C ALA A 44 2.83 -10.22 -6.57
N TYR A 45 1.52 -10.27 -6.83
CA TYR A 45 0.91 -11.37 -7.57
C TYR A 45 1.41 -11.45 -9.02
N ASP A 46 1.47 -10.31 -9.73
CA ASP A 46 1.96 -10.26 -11.10
C ASP A 46 3.44 -10.68 -11.20
N GLU A 47 4.27 -10.23 -10.26
CA GLU A 47 5.68 -10.63 -10.14
C GLU A 47 5.80 -12.13 -9.88
N ALA A 48 5.05 -12.67 -8.92
CA ALA A 48 5.02 -14.10 -8.63
C ALA A 48 4.53 -14.92 -9.84
N LYS A 49 3.57 -14.41 -10.61
CA LYS A 49 3.09 -15.07 -11.83
C LYS A 49 4.05 -15.00 -13.01
N ALA A 50 4.83 -13.93 -13.10
CA ALA A 50 5.87 -13.78 -14.12
C ALA A 50 7.15 -14.55 -13.78
N SER A 51 7.35 -14.89 -12.50
CA SER A 51 8.46 -15.73 -12.06
C SER A 51 8.38 -17.14 -12.65
N ASP A 52 9.54 -17.75 -12.88
CA ASP A 52 9.67 -19.17 -13.22
C ASP A 52 9.93 -20.00 -11.94
N ASP A 53 9.37 -19.56 -10.81
CA ASP A 53 9.59 -20.18 -9.51
C ASP A 53 9.07 -21.63 -9.49
N GLU A 54 9.77 -22.48 -8.73
CA GLU A 54 9.41 -23.89 -8.61
C GLU A 54 8.03 -24.03 -7.98
N VAL A 55 7.06 -24.54 -8.75
CA VAL A 55 5.73 -24.87 -8.25
C VAL A 55 5.79 -26.22 -7.54
N ILE A 56 5.88 -26.17 -6.21
CA ILE A 56 5.79 -27.34 -5.34
C ILE A 56 4.38 -27.51 -4.76
N PRO A 57 3.93 -28.76 -4.47
CA PRO A 57 2.70 -28.98 -3.71
C PRO A 57 2.74 -28.32 -2.33
N TYR A 58 1.58 -27.88 -1.84
CA TYR A 58 1.46 -27.18 -0.55
C TYR A 58 2.01 -27.99 0.62
N GLU A 59 1.78 -29.30 0.63
CA GLU A 59 2.28 -30.21 1.66
C GLU A 59 3.80 -30.22 1.70
N LYS A 60 4.45 -30.24 0.53
CA LYS A 60 5.91 -30.18 0.39
C LYS A 60 6.45 -28.82 0.85
N ALA A 61 5.75 -27.73 0.53
CA ALA A 61 6.13 -26.39 0.98
C ALA A 61 6.16 -26.26 2.50
N ILE A 62 5.19 -26.85 3.21
CA ILE A 62 5.18 -26.85 4.69
C ILE A 62 6.37 -27.60 5.27
N GLU A 63 6.73 -28.75 4.68
CA GLU A 63 7.85 -29.57 5.14
C GLU A 63 9.21 -28.86 4.98
N GLU A 64 9.33 -27.96 4.00
CA GLU A 64 10.56 -27.22 3.69
C GLU A 64 10.74 -25.94 4.53
N ILE A 65 9.74 -25.48 5.30
CA ILE A 65 9.85 -24.31 6.18
C ILE A 65 10.58 -24.70 7.47
N PRO A 66 11.81 -24.21 7.73
CA PRO A 66 12.52 -24.53 8.95
C PRO A 66 11.89 -23.73 10.11
N ASN A 67 11.25 -24.44 11.06
CA ASN A 67 10.73 -23.93 12.33
C ASN A 67 9.48 -23.02 12.34
N GLY A 68 8.65 -23.01 11.29
CA GLY A 68 7.26 -22.53 11.39
C GLY A 68 7.05 -21.08 11.86
N GLU A 69 8.08 -20.23 11.89
CA GLU A 69 7.91 -18.80 12.13
C GLU A 69 7.55 -18.12 10.81
N VAL A 70 6.25 -18.12 10.51
CA VAL A 70 5.66 -17.10 9.63
C VAL A 70 5.77 -15.75 10.34
N GLY A 71 6.24 -14.74 9.60
CA GLY A 71 6.67 -13.43 10.11
C GLY A 71 5.74 -12.82 11.17
N ARG A 72 6.38 -12.27 12.22
CA ARG A 72 5.76 -11.27 13.08
C ARG A 72 5.51 -9.98 12.32
#